data_AF-A0A5A8CII0-F1
#
_entry.id   AF-A0A5A8CII0-F1
#
_cell.length_a   1.000
_cell.length_b   1.000
_cell.length_c   1.000
_cell.angle_alpha   90.00
_cell.angle_beta   90.00
_cell.angle_gamma   90.00
#
_symmetry.space_group_name_H-M   'P 1'
#
loop_
_entity.id
_entity.type
_entity.pdbx_description
1 polymer ?
#
loop_
_entity_poly.entity_id
_entity_poly.type
_entity_poly.pdbx_seq_one_letter_code
_entity_poly.pdbx_strand_id
1 'polypeptide(L)'
;MLSLDGNHIGDGGATALAGGLRSNATLLRLAMCENGIGEPGVAALHDCLVANRVLTELFLTRNPGMPYGSSVSDDVQDLLERNADRAANWDARRLVVLARCASETARARA
;
A
#
# COMPACT_ATOMS: atom_id res chain seq x y z
N MET A 1 -9.38 -1.78 5.63
CA MET A 1 -9.50 -0.33 5.39
C MET A 1 -9.35 0.36 6.73
N LEU A 2 -8.51 1.39 6.80
CA LEU A 2 -8.35 2.26 7.97
C LEU A 2 -8.53 3.72 7.50
N SER A 3 -9.41 4.48 8.17
CA SER A 3 -9.55 5.93 7.95
C SER A 3 -9.14 6.65 9.22
N LEU A 4 -8.31 7.67 9.04
CA LEU A 4 -7.83 8.57 10.08
C LEU A 4 -8.07 10.02 9.68
N ASP A 5 -9.10 10.28 8.89
CA ASP A 5 -9.37 11.62 8.35
C ASP A 5 -9.66 12.64 9.48
N GLY A 6 -9.15 13.86 9.34
CA GLY A 6 -9.44 14.97 10.27
C GLY A 6 -8.84 14.84 11.69
N ASN A 7 -7.74 14.09 11.87
CA ASN A 7 -7.11 13.84 13.17
C ASN A 7 -5.85 14.69 13.45
N HIS A 8 -5.54 15.69 12.61
CA HIS A 8 -4.35 16.55 12.78
C HIS A 8 -3.04 15.77 12.97
N ILE A 9 -2.87 14.65 12.26
CA ILE A 9 -1.72 13.75 12.37
C ILE A 9 -0.39 14.49 12.11
N GLY A 10 -0.37 15.38 11.11
CA GLY A 10 0.83 16.10 10.66
C GLY A 10 1.94 15.19 10.14
N ASP A 11 3.09 15.79 9.81
CA ASP A 11 4.26 15.06 9.27
C ASP A 11 4.86 14.05 10.27
N GLY A 12 4.91 14.43 11.55
CA GLY A 12 5.44 13.57 12.60
C GLY A 12 4.58 12.31 12.82
N GLY A 13 3.26 12.47 12.81
CA GLY A 13 2.34 11.33 12.90
C GLY A 13 2.37 10.47 11.64
N ALA A 14 2.49 11.06 10.45
CA ALA A 14 2.66 10.31 9.20
C ALA A 14 3.94 9.46 9.22
N THR A 15 5.03 10.00 9.77
CA THR A 15 6.30 9.27 9.96
C THR A 15 6.16 8.11 10.93
N ALA A 16 5.46 8.30 12.06
CA ALA A 16 5.18 7.23 13.01
C ALA A 16 4.32 6.12 12.39
N LEU A 17 3.29 6.50 11.63
CA LEU A 17 2.44 5.57 10.89
C LEU A 17 3.24 4.80 9.83
N ALA A 18 4.14 5.45 9.11
CA ALA A 18 5.04 4.81 8.15
C ALA A 18 5.90 3.72 8.83
N GLY A 19 6.36 3.95 10.06
CA GLY A 19 7.05 2.94 10.86
C GLY A 19 6.22 1.67 11.10
N GLY A 20 4.95 1.84 11.48
CA GLY A 20 4.02 0.72 11.69
C GLY A 20 3.56 0.04 10.39
N LEU A 21 3.39 0.82 9.32
CA LEU A 21 3.00 0.30 8.02
C LEU A 21 4.09 -0.56 7.39
N ARG A 22 5.38 -0.29 7.65
CA ARG A 22 6.50 -1.04 7.08
C ARG A 22 6.42 -2.55 7.33
N SER A 23 5.93 -2.95 8.51
CA SER A 23 5.75 -4.36 8.90
C SER A 23 4.29 -4.84 8.76
N ASN A 24 3.35 -3.95 8.41
CA ASN A 24 1.96 -4.32 8.27
C ASN A 24 1.71 -5.07 6.96
N ALA A 25 1.28 -6.33 7.07
CA ALA A 25 1.01 -7.21 5.94
C ALA A 25 -0.49 -7.43 5.66
N THR A 26 -1.38 -6.61 6.23
CA THR A 26 -2.84 -6.81 6.17
C THR A 26 -3.63 -5.58 5.72
N LEU A 27 -3.09 -4.38 5.95
CA LEU A 27 -3.78 -3.15 5.60
C LEU A 27 -3.66 -2.88 4.10
N LEU A 28 -4.79 -2.97 3.40
CA LEU A 28 -4.87 -2.73 1.95
C LEU A 28 -5.13 -1.25 1.60
N ARG A 29 -5.87 -0.53 2.46
CA ARG A 29 -6.37 0.81 2.17
C ARG A 29 -6.25 1.70 3.40
N LEU A 30 -5.70 2.90 3.22
CA LEU A 30 -5.50 3.90 4.26
C LEU A 30 -5.97 5.28 3.79
N ALA A 31 -6.83 5.94 4.57
CA ALA A 31 -7.23 7.32 4.35
C ALA A 31 -6.71 8.22 5.47
N MET A 32 -6.07 9.33 5.08
CA MET A 32 -5.54 10.36 5.96
C MET A 32 -5.81 11.76 5.37
N CYS A 33 -7.03 11.99 4.91
CA CYS A 33 -7.48 13.28 4.40
C CYS A 33 -7.57 14.31 5.53
N GLU A 34 -7.34 15.59 5.23
CA GLU A 34 -7.48 16.70 6.19
C GLU A 34 -6.66 16.54 7.49
N ASN A 35 -5.43 16.03 7.38
CA ASN A 35 -4.55 15.75 8.52
C ASN A 35 -3.34 16.68 8.66
N GLY A 36 -3.20 17.67 7.78
CA GLY A 36 -2.06 18.59 7.82
C GLY A 36 -0.74 17.93 7.43
N ILE A 37 -0.77 16.87 6.62
CA ILE A 37 0.43 16.17 6.14
C ILE A 37 1.05 17.01 5.03
N GLY A 38 2.36 17.26 5.12
CA GLY A 38 3.15 17.93 4.09
C GLY A 38 4.09 16.99 3.37
N GLU A 39 4.94 17.57 2.52
CA GLU A 39 5.95 16.85 1.75
C GLU A 39 6.84 15.92 2.62
N PRO A 40 7.30 16.31 3.83
CA PRO A 40 8.08 15.41 4.69
C PRO A 40 7.31 14.16 5.12
N GLY A 41 6.02 14.32 5.46
CA GLY A 41 5.17 13.19 5.82
C GLY A 41 4.92 12.25 4.64
N VAL A 42 4.74 12.80 3.42
CA VAL A 42 4.61 11.99 2.20
C VAL A 42 5.90 11.25 1.88
N ALA A 43 7.06 11.88 2.01
CA ALA A 43 8.36 11.24 1.79
C ALA A 43 8.58 10.05 2.76
N ALA A 44 8.19 10.20 4.03
CA ALA A 44 8.24 9.10 4.98
C ALA A 44 7.31 7.93 4.58
N LEU A 45 6.11 8.23 4.07
CA LEU A 45 5.18 7.23 3.55
C LEU A 45 5.74 6.54 2.29
N HIS A 46 6.35 7.29 1.37
CA HIS A 46 7.05 6.75 0.20
C HIS A 46 8.12 5.72 0.62
N ASP A 47 9.02 6.10 1.52
CA ASP A 47 10.11 5.22 1.98
C ASP A 47 9.63 3.95 2.68
N CYS A 48 8.45 4.02 3.29
CA CYS A 48 7.75 2.85 3.81
C CYS A 48 7.17 1.99 2.68
N LEU A 49 6.49 2.58 1.70
CA LEU A 49 5.86 1.88 0.58
C LEU A 49 6.84 1.19 -0.37
N VAL A 50 8.09 1.63 -0.40
CA VAL A 50 9.17 0.87 -1.06
C VAL A 50 9.27 -0.55 -0.48
N ALA A 51 9.13 -0.69 0.84
CA ALA A 51 9.19 -1.97 1.55
C ALA A 51 7.83 -2.66 1.73
N ASN A 52 6.76 -1.90 1.95
CA ASN A 52 5.40 -2.44 2.07
C ASN A 52 4.89 -2.94 0.71
N ARG A 53 4.37 -4.17 0.67
CA ARG A 53 3.93 -4.84 -0.56
C ARG A 53 2.43 -5.14 -0.59
N VAL A 54 1.67 -4.63 0.38
CA VAL A 54 0.28 -4.99 0.63
C VAL A 54 -0.64 -3.78 0.51
N LEU A 55 -0.21 -2.57 0.90
CA LEU A 55 -1.03 -1.38 0.75
C LEU A 55 -1.22 -1.07 -0.74
N THR A 56 -2.48 -0.98 -1.16
CA THR A 56 -2.89 -0.74 -2.55
C THR A 56 -3.53 0.62 -2.74
N GLU A 57 -4.02 1.26 -1.67
CA GLU A 57 -4.66 2.58 -1.76
C GLU A 57 -4.27 3.47 -0.58
N LEU A 58 -3.96 4.72 -0.89
CA LEU A 58 -3.62 5.77 0.06
C LEU A 58 -4.31 7.07 -0.33
N PHE A 59 -5.15 7.61 0.56
CA PHE A 59 -5.85 8.87 0.34
C PHE A 59 -5.26 9.98 1.21
N LEU A 60 -4.74 11.02 0.57
CA LEU A 60 -4.09 12.17 1.21
C LEU A 60 -4.72 13.50 0.79
N THR A 61 -5.96 13.50 0.30
CA THR A 61 -6.60 14.71 -0.22
C THR A 61 -6.80 15.76 0.89
N ARG A 62 -6.84 17.02 0.49
CA ARG A 62 -7.07 18.16 1.40
C ARG A 62 -6.05 18.26 2.53
N ASN A 63 -4.81 17.87 2.27
CA ASN A 63 -3.68 18.11 3.17
C ASN A 63 -2.93 19.38 2.75
N PRO A 64 -3.06 20.49 3.51
CA PRO A 64 -2.56 21.81 3.09
C PRO A 64 -1.04 21.91 3.00
N GLY A 65 -0.29 20.95 3.56
CA GLY A 65 1.17 20.92 3.50
C GLY A 65 1.74 20.34 2.20
N MET A 66 0.91 19.77 1.32
CA MET A 66 1.37 19.17 0.07
C MET A 66 1.34 20.20 -1.07
N PRO A 67 2.48 20.48 -1.74
CA PRO A 67 2.46 21.24 -2.97
C PRO A 67 1.81 20.41 -4.08
N TYR A 68 0.88 21.02 -4.82
CA TYR A 68 0.28 20.39 -6.00
C TYR A 68 1.37 20.05 -7.03
N GLY A 69 1.47 18.78 -7.44
CA GLY A 69 2.40 18.33 -8.49
C GLY A 69 3.81 17.94 -8.01
N SER A 70 3.99 17.54 -6.75
CA SER A 70 5.25 16.94 -6.29
C SER A 70 5.48 15.57 -6.94
N SER A 71 6.66 15.34 -7.55
CA SER A 71 7.07 14.03 -8.11
C SER A 71 6.90 12.86 -7.13
N VAL A 72 7.06 13.12 -5.82
CA VAL A 72 6.90 12.11 -4.76
C VAL A 72 5.48 11.54 -4.73
N SER A 73 4.46 12.32 -5.10
CA SER A 73 3.08 11.83 -5.18
C SER A 73 2.89 10.83 -6.32
N ASP A 74 3.56 11.05 -7.45
CA ASP A 74 3.55 10.14 -8.60
C ASP A 74 4.29 8.84 -8.24
N ASP A 75 5.46 8.94 -7.59
CA ASP A 75 6.23 7.77 -7.13
C ASP A 75 5.43 6.92 -6.11
N VAL A 76 4.69 7.58 -5.20
CA VAL A 76 3.80 6.90 -4.26
C VAL A 76 2.69 6.16 -5.01
N GLN A 77 2.11 6.77 -6.04
CA GLN A 77 1.07 6.15 -6.85
C GLN A 77 1.60 4.90 -7.58
N ASP A 78 2.77 4.96 -8.19
CA ASP A 78 3.43 3.82 -8.84
C ASP A 78 3.66 2.65 -7.87
N LEU A 79 4.06 2.94 -6.63
CA LEU A 79 4.27 1.93 -5.60
C LEU A 79 2.96 1.23 -5.18
N LEU A 80 1.85 1.98 -5.11
CA LEU A 80 0.53 1.45 -4.80
C LEU A 80 -0.01 0.56 -5.93
N GLU A 81 0.18 0.98 -7.18
CA GLU A 81 -0.20 0.20 -8.37
C GLU A 81 0.59 -1.11 -8.45
N ARG A 82 1.91 -1.06 -8.23
CA ARG A 82 2.76 -2.26 -8.12
C ARG A 82 2.24 -3.25 -7.07
N ASN A 83 1.72 -2.75 -5.95
CA ASN A 83 1.17 -3.59 -4.89
C ASN A 83 -0.20 -4.16 -5.29
N ALA A 84 -1.05 -3.38 -5.95
CA ALA A 84 -2.35 -3.82 -6.47
C ALA A 84 -2.19 -4.93 -7.52
N ASP A 85 -1.25 -4.80 -8.45
CA ASP A 85 -0.94 -5.82 -9.47
C ASP A 85 -0.49 -7.14 -8.83
N ARG A 86 0.33 -7.03 -7.76
CA ARG A 86 0.78 -8.20 -6.99
C ARG A 86 -0.37 -8.88 -6.27
N ALA A 87 -1.28 -8.11 -5.68
CA ALA A 87 -2.46 -8.65 -5.03
C ALA A 87 -3.37 -9.37 -6.03
N ALA A 88 -3.60 -8.79 -7.22
CA ALA A 88 -4.38 -9.43 -8.29
C ALA A 88 -3.71 -10.71 -8.82
N ASN A 89 -2.38 -10.72 -8.93
CA ASN A 89 -1.62 -11.90 -9.40
C ASN A 89 -1.46 -12.98 -8.31
N TRP A 90 -1.60 -12.63 -7.03
CA TRP A 90 -1.56 -13.60 -5.93
C TRP A 90 -2.70 -14.63 -6.04
N ASP A 91 -3.90 -14.20 -6.38
CA ASP A 91 -5.05 -15.09 -6.59
C ASP A 91 -4.87 -15.98 -7.84
N ALA A 92 -4.26 -15.44 -8.90
CA ALA A 92 -3.97 -16.21 -10.12
C ALA A 92 -2.89 -17.30 -9.90
N ARG A 93 -1.81 -17.00 -9.17
CA ARG A 93 -0.76 -17.98 -8.86
C ARG A 93 -1.24 -19.06 -7.89
N ARG A 94 -2.13 -18.72 -6.96
CA ARG A 94 -2.74 -19.69 -6.03
C ARG A 94 -3.60 -20.72 -6.79
N LEU A 95 -4.32 -20.29 -7.83
CA LEU A 95 -5.05 -21.19 -8.74
C LEU A 95 -4.12 -22.07 -9.60
N VAL A 96 -3.02 -21.54 -10.15
CA VAL A 96 -2.07 -22.32 -10.96
C VAL A 96 -1.36 -23.40 -10.14
N VAL A 97 -0.97 -23.11 -8.90
CA VAL A 97 -0.35 -24.11 -8.01
C VAL A 97 -1.34 -25.21 -7.63
N LEU A 98 -2.59 -24.87 -7.33
CA LEU A 98 -3.65 -25.85 -7.07
C LEU A 98 -3.95 -26.71 -8.31
N ALA A 99 -3.96 -26.13 -9.51
CA ALA A 99 -4.15 -26.87 -10.75
C ALA A 99 -2.99 -27.85 -11.06
N ARG A 100 -1.73 -27.46 -10.78
CA ARG A 100 -0.58 -28.37 -10.91
C ARG A 100 -0.68 -29.57 -9.97
N CYS A 101 -1.07 -29.37 -8.72
CA CYS A 101 -1.21 -30.44 -7.74
C CYS A 101 -2.33 -31.45 -8.13
N ALA A 102 -3.44 -30.97 -8.73
CA ALA A 102 -4.49 -31.82 -9.26
C ALA A 102 -4.04 -32.66 -10.49
N SER A 103 -3.14 -32.12 -11.33
CA SER A 103 -2.62 -32.84 -12.50
C SER A 103 -1.57 -33.91 -12.16
N GLU A 104 -0.76 -33.70 -11.11
CA GLU A 104 0.25 -34.65 -10.64
C GLU A 104 -0.39 -35.85 -9.91
N THR A 105 -1.47 -35.62 -9.17
CA THR A 105 -2.25 -36.70 -8.51
C THR A 105 -3.04 -37.56 -9.49
N ALA A 106 -3.46 -37.02 -10.64
CA ALA A 106 -4.09 -37.80 -11.71
C ALA A 106 -3.08 -38.72 -12.45
N ARG A 107 -1.81 -38.31 -12.57
CA ARG A 107 -0.73 -39.12 -13.17
C ARG A 107 -0.16 -40.19 -12.24
N ALA A 108 -0.29 -40.04 -10.93
CA ALA A 108 0.19 -41.02 -9.95
C ALA A 108 -0.78 -42.20 -9.69
N ARG A 109 -1.94 -42.24 -10.37
CA ARG A 109 -2.98 -43.28 -10.23
C ARG A 109 -3.27 -44.06 -11.53
N ALA A 110 -2.46 -43.86 -12.57
CA ALA A 110 -2.48 -44.66 -13.80
C ALA A 110 -1.23 -45.53 -13.85
#